data_AF-A0A8J4UI60-F1
#
_entry.id   AF-A0A8J4UI60-F1
#
_cell.length_a   1.000
_cell.length_b   1.000
_cell.length_c   1.000
_cell.angle_alpha   90.00
_cell.angle_beta   90.00
_cell.angle_gamma   90.00
#
_symmetry.space_group_name_H-M   'P 1'
#
loop_
_entity.id
_entity.type
_entity.pdbx_description
1 polymer ?
#
loop_
_entity_poly.entity_id
_entity_poly.type
_entity_poly.pdbx_seq_one_letter_code
_entity_poly.pdbx_strand_id
1 'polypeptide(L)'
;WFQQRLSYTTLSDLAQALIDGTVYEIVQGLLDIQHLTERNLYNQRQKLHTEHRALKHELLRKQKVALQSCKSHNLNVLKASQRAEMEGLEQRVKDEQRMMDEKIVAEMDQKVLDQQNTLEKAGVPGFYITSITQ
;
A
#
# COMPACT_ATOMS: atom_id res chain seq x y z
N TRP A 1 38.95 -13.77 20.01
CA TRP A 1 37.55 -13.40 20.27
C TRP A 1 37.50 -11.94 20.71
N PHE A 2 37.27 -11.02 19.78
CA PHE A 2 37.07 -9.61 20.12
C PHE A 2 35.60 -9.44 20.51
N GLN A 3 35.32 -9.50 21.80
CA GLN A 3 34.01 -9.15 22.33
C GLN A 3 33.99 -7.62 22.42
N GLN A 4 33.43 -6.94 21.42
CA GLN A 4 33.20 -5.49 21.52
C GLN A 4 32.23 -5.26 22.68
N ARG A 5 32.78 -4.89 23.84
CA ARG A 5 31.97 -4.47 24.99
C ARG A 5 31.37 -3.12 24.61
N LEU A 6 30.04 -3.03 24.68
CA LEU A 6 29.33 -1.74 24.66
C LEU A 6 29.98 -0.82 25.70
N SER A 7 30.16 0.45 25.36
CA SER A 7 30.73 1.41 26.31
C SER A 7 29.81 1.54 27.52
N TYR A 8 30.38 1.90 28.66
CA TYR A 8 29.61 2.14 29.88
C TYR A 8 28.55 3.23 29.67
N THR A 9 28.85 4.24 28.84
CA THR A 9 27.92 5.30 28.47
C THR A 9 26.70 4.75 27.74
N THR A 10 26.89 3.94 26.70
CA THR A 10 25.77 3.32 25.96
C THR A 10 24.93 2.41 26.84
N LEU A 11 25.55 1.64 27.74
CA LEU A 11 24.81 0.82 28.70
C LEU A 11 23.99 1.66 29.70
N SER A 12 24.53 2.78 30.15
CA SER A 12 23.84 3.72 31.05
C SER A 12 22.67 4.41 30.34
N ASP A 13 22.86 4.87 29.10
CA ASP A 13 21.83 5.52 28.29
C ASP A 13 20.68 4.56 27.98
N LEU A 14 21.00 3.31 27.66
CA LEU A 14 20.01 2.25 27.48
C LEU A 14 19.24 1.99 28.78
N ALA A 15 19.92 1.85 29.92
CA ALA A 15 19.26 1.63 31.21
C ALA A 15 18.33 2.79 31.58
N GLN A 16 18.74 4.04 31.31
CA GLN A 16 17.90 5.21 31.55
C GLN A 16 16.66 5.23 30.66
N ALA A 17 16.80 4.91 29.37
CA ALA A 17 15.67 4.80 28.44
C ALA A 17 14.67 3.70 28.85
N LEU A 18 15.18 2.58 29.41
CA LEU A 18 14.34 1.50 29.96
C LEU A 18 13.52 1.95 31.16
N ILE A 19 14.11 2.75 32.06
CA ILE A 19 13.45 3.24 33.27
C ILE A 19 12.42 4.33 32.93
N ASP A 20 12.76 5.23 32.02
CA ASP A 20 11.89 6.35 31.62
C ASP A 20 10.65 5.89 30.86
N GLY A 21 10.77 4.86 30.02
CA GLY A 21 9.63 4.22 29.36
C GLY A 21 9.07 4.99 28.16
N THR A 22 9.37 6.29 27.99
CA THR A 22 8.83 7.13 26.90
C THR A 22 9.13 6.55 25.52
N VAL A 23 10.31 5.95 25.33
CA VAL A 23 10.67 5.31 24.06
C VAL A 23 9.68 4.19 23.68
N TYR A 24 9.21 3.41 24.67
CA TYR A 24 8.22 2.36 24.43
C TYR A 24 6.86 2.93 24.06
N GLU A 25 6.43 3.99 24.71
CA GLU A 25 5.17 4.68 24.38
C GLU A 25 5.21 5.26 22.97
N ILE A 26 6.34 5.85 22.57
CA ILE A 26 6.56 6.36 21.21
C ILE A 26 6.50 5.22 20.20
N VAL A 27 7.24 4.12 20.44
CA VAL A 27 7.23 2.95 19.54
C VAL A 27 5.83 2.36 19.41
N GLN A 28 5.08 2.27 20.52
CA GLN A 28 3.71 1.78 20.50
C GLN A 28 2.79 2.71 19.68
N GLY A 29 2.90 4.02 19.86
CA GLY A 29 2.14 5.00 19.07
C GLY A 29 2.48 4.95 17.58
N LEU A 30 3.76 4.79 17.22
CA LEU A 30 4.20 4.62 15.84
C LEU A 30 3.68 3.33 15.21
N LEU A 31 3.61 2.24 15.99
CA LEU A 31 3.05 0.96 15.57
C LEU A 31 1.55 1.06 15.31
N ASP A 32 0.82 1.76 16.18
CA ASP A 32 -0.62 1.96 16.00
C ASP A 32 -0.92 2.80 14.75
N ILE A 33 -0.13 3.86 14.50
CA ILE A 33 -0.22 4.67 13.28
C ILE A 33 0.08 3.84 12.03
N GLN A 34 1.09 2.97 12.09
CA GLN A 34 1.43 2.07 10.99
C GLN A 34 0.28 1.13 10.68
N HIS A 35 -0.23 0.40 11.68
CA HIS A 35 -1.35 -0.53 11.49
C HIS A 35 -2.60 0.17 10.95
N LEU A 36 -2.90 1.38 11.43
CA LEU A 36 -4.02 2.16 10.91
C LEU A 36 -3.82 2.51 9.43
N THR A 37 -2.60 2.93 9.06
CA THR A 37 -2.25 3.28 7.68
C THR A 37 -2.34 2.06 6.76
N GLU A 38 -1.72 0.94 7.14
CA GLU A 38 -1.76 -0.33 6.40
C GLU A 38 -3.21 -0.81 6.19
N ARG A 39 -4.04 -0.78 7.25
CA ARG A 39 -5.45 -1.15 7.15
C ARG A 39 -6.22 -0.24 6.21
N ASN A 40 -5.95 1.06 6.23
CA ASN A 40 -6.60 2.03 5.34
C ASN A 40 -6.20 1.78 3.88
N LEU A 41 -4.91 1.56 3.59
CA LEU A 41 -4.41 1.27 2.26
C LEU A 41 -4.97 -0.05 1.72
N TYR A 42 -4.99 -1.10 2.55
CA TYR A 42 -5.60 -2.38 2.21
C TYR A 42 -7.09 -2.21 1.86
N ASN A 43 -7.85 -1.48 2.67
CA ASN A 43 -9.26 -1.23 2.42
C ASN A 43 -9.49 -0.45 1.13
N GLN A 44 -8.65 0.55 0.83
CA GLN A 44 -8.70 1.29 -0.44
C GLN A 44 -8.46 0.35 -1.64
N ARG A 45 -7.45 -0.52 -1.57
CA ARG A 45 -7.18 -1.51 -2.62
C ARG A 45 -8.33 -2.50 -2.81
N GLN A 46 -8.92 -2.99 -1.72
CA GLN A 46 -10.07 -3.90 -1.79
C GLN A 46 -11.33 -3.23 -2.38
N LYS A 47 -11.54 -1.96 -2.04
CA LYS A 47 -12.64 -1.17 -2.63
C LYS A 47 -12.45 -1.05 -4.14
N LEU A 48 -11.25 -0.69 -4.60
CA LEU A 48 -10.93 -0.60 -6.04
C LEU A 48 -11.20 -1.93 -6.76
N HIS A 49 -10.74 -3.06 -6.20
CA HIS A 49 -11.02 -4.38 -6.76
C HIS A 49 -12.52 -4.71 -6.86
N THR A 50 -13.29 -4.29 -5.85
CA THR A 50 -14.72 -4.51 -5.83
C THR A 50 -15.42 -3.68 -6.90
N GLU A 51 -15.02 -2.43 -7.09
CA GLU A 51 -15.50 -1.55 -8.16
C GLU A 51 -15.17 -2.11 -9.54
N HIS A 52 -13.95 -2.62 -9.75
CA HIS A 52 -13.55 -3.27 -11.01
C HIS A 52 -14.38 -4.50 -11.33
N ARG A 53 -14.66 -5.36 -10.33
CA ARG A 53 -15.56 -6.52 -10.50
C ARG A 53 -16.96 -6.09 -10.88
N ALA A 54 -17.49 -5.05 -10.23
CA ALA A 54 -18.82 -4.52 -10.53
C ALA A 54 -18.89 -3.96 -11.96
N LEU A 55 -17.87 -3.20 -12.39
CA LEU A 55 -17.77 -2.67 -13.75
C LEU A 55 -17.73 -3.78 -14.80
N LYS A 56 -16.94 -4.84 -14.57
CA LYS A 56 -16.87 -6.00 -15.48
C LYS A 56 -18.20 -6.73 -15.57
N HIS A 57 -18.87 -6.96 -14.43
CA HIS A 57 -20.21 -7.58 -14.43
C HIS A 57 -21.24 -6.72 -15.18
N GLU A 58 -21.23 -5.40 -14.96
CA GLU A 58 -22.16 -4.50 -15.63
C GLU A 58 -21.91 -4.44 -17.15
N LEU A 59 -20.65 -4.43 -17.58
CA LEU A 59 -20.30 -4.51 -18.99
C LEU A 59 -20.83 -5.81 -19.61
N LEU A 60 -20.54 -6.96 -19.01
CA LEU A 60 -21.01 -8.26 -19.50
C LEU A 60 -22.54 -8.34 -19.56
N ARG A 61 -23.24 -7.75 -18.58
CA ARG A 61 -24.70 -7.66 -18.57
C ARG A 61 -25.20 -6.86 -19.77
N LYS A 62 -24.64 -5.67 -20.03
CA LYS A 62 -24.98 -4.83 -21.20
C LYS A 62 -24.72 -5.56 -22.51
N GLN A 63 -23.57 -6.25 -22.62
CA GLN A 63 -23.20 -7.02 -23.80
C GLN A 63 -24.18 -8.15 -24.08
N LYS A 64 -24.61 -8.88 -23.03
CA LYS A 64 -25.63 -9.95 -23.14
C LYS A 64 -26.96 -9.43 -23.65
N VAL A 65 -27.44 -8.29 -23.12
CA VAL A 65 -28.70 -7.66 -23.58
C VAL A 65 -28.58 -7.21 -25.03
N ALA A 66 -27.47 -6.56 -25.41
CA ALA A 66 -27.24 -6.10 -26.77
C ALA A 66 -27.22 -7.27 -27.79
N LEU A 67 -26.64 -8.41 -27.41
CA LEU A 67 -26.62 -9.61 -28.27
C LEU A 67 -28.03 -10.19 -28.49
N GLN A 68 -28.89 -10.16 -27.46
CA GLN A 68 -30.26 -10.66 -27.56
C GLN A 68 -31.13 -9.79 -28.48
N SER A 69 -30.87 -8.49 -28.56
CA SER A 69 -31.63 -7.55 -29.39
C SER A 69 -31.02 -7.34 -30.79
N CYS A 70 -29.87 -7.95 -31.10
CA CYS A 70 -29.13 -7.71 -32.34
C CYS A 70 -29.69 -8.52 -33.53
N LYS A 71 -29.80 -7.88 -34.70
CA LYS A 71 -30.11 -8.55 -35.97
C LYS A 71 -28.85 -9.20 -36.57
N SER A 72 -29.03 -10.31 -37.32
CA SER A 72 -27.92 -11.15 -37.83
C SER A 72 -26.83 -10.39 -38.61
N HIS A 73 -27.21 -9.40 -39.42
CA HIS A 73 -26.29 -8.61 -40.24
C HIS A 73 -25.38 -7.65 -39.43
N ASN A 74 -25.73 -7.34 -38.18
CA ASN A 74 -24.94 -6.45 -37.31
C ASN A 74 -24.10 -7.21 -36.28
N LEU A 75 -24.23 -8.54 -36.21
CA LEU A 75 -23.65 -9.35 -35.14
C LEU A 75 -22.12 -9.31 -35.11
N ASN A 76 -21.47 -9.30 -36.27
CA ASN A 76 -20.00 -9.30 -36.36
C ASN A 76 -19.41 -7.97 -35.89
N VAL A 77 -20.01 -6.86 -36.31
CA VAL A 77 -19.61 -5.51 -35.88
C VAL A 77 -19.84 -5.34 -34.38
N LEU A 78 -20.99 -5.78 -33.87
CA LEU A 78 -21.29 -5.74 -32.45
C LEU A 78 -20.26 -6.55 -31.64
N LYS A 79 -19.97 -7.80 -32.03
CA LYS A 79 -18.97 -8.63 -31.34
C LYS A 79 -17.57 -8.01 -31.37
N ALA A 80 -17.18 -7.37 -32.46
CA ALA A 80 -15.91 -6.64 -32.53
C ALA A 80 -15.87 -5.46 -31.55
N SER A 81 -16.95 -4.66 -31.49
CA SER A 81 -17.08 -3.56 -30.53
C SER A 81 -17.03 -4.04 -29.08
N GLN A 82 -17.74 -5.13 -28.76
CA GLN A 82 -17.76 -5.71 -27.42
C GLN A 82 -16.38 -6.21 -26.96
N ARG A 83 -15.61 -6.80 -27.87
CA ARG A 83 -14.22 -7.20 -27.59
C ARG A 83 -13.33 -5.99 -27.32
N ALA A 84 -13.40 -4.96 -28.17
CA ALA A 84 -12.63 -3.73 -27.98
C ALA A 84 -12.97 -3.03 -26.65
N GLU A 85 -14.25 -2.99 -26.27
CA GLU A 85 -14.68 -2.46 -24.96
C GLU A 85 -14.14 -3.28 -23.78
N MET A 86 -14.13 -4.61 -23.90
CA MET A 86 -13.59 -5.49 -22.85
C MET A 86 -12.07 -5.30 -22.71
N GLU A 87 -11.33 -5.26 -23.81
CA GLU A 87 -9.89 -5.01 -23.82
C GLU A 87 -9.56 -3.63 -23.23
N GLY A 88 -10.31 -2.60 -23.61
CA GLY A 88 -10.16 -1.26 -23.05
C GLY A 88 -10.43 -1.21 -21.54
N LEU A 89 -11.44 -1.95 -21.06
CA LEU A 89 -11.71 -2.07 -19.63
C LEU A 89 -10.58 -2.82 -18.90
N GLU A 90 -10.07 -3.91 -19.46
CA GLU A 90 -8.98 -4.70 -18.85
C GLU A 90 -7.69 -3.87 -18.74
N GLN A 91 -7.38 -3.10 -19.78
CA GLN A 91 -6.23 -2.21 -19.74
C GLN A 91 -6.39 -1.13 -18.67
N ARG A 92 -7.57 -0.49 -18.60
CA ARG A 92 -7.84 0.52 -17.55
C ARG A 92 -7.74 -0.06 -16.14
N VAL A 93 -8.31 -1.25 -15.91
CA VAL A 93 -8.24 -1.96 -14.62
C VAL A 93 -6.79 -2.22 -14.23
N LYS A 94 -5.98 -2.69 -15.18
CA LYS A 94 -4.55 -2.96 -14.94
C LYS A 94 -3.78 -1.69 -14.58
N ASP A 95 -4.03 -0.59 -15.30
CA ASP A 95 -3.35 0.68 -15.05
C ASP A 95 -3.75 1.29 -13.70
N GLU A 96 -5.05 1.27 -13.37
CA GLU A 96 -5.55 1.71 -12.06
C GLU A 96 -5.00 0.87 -10.91
N GLN A 97 -4.90 -0.44 -11.09
CA GLN A 97 -4.30 -1.33 -10.09
C GLN A 97 -2.82 -1.04 -9.90
N ARG A 98 -2.07 -0.83 -11.00
CA ARG A 98 -0.65 -0.47 -10.94
C ARG A 98 -0.45 0.86 -10.21
N MET A 99 -1.23 1.88 -10.53
CA MET A 99 -1.14 3.18 -9.85
C MET A 99 -1.44 3.07 -8.35
N MET A 100 -2.42 2.25 -7.97
CA MET A 100 -2.72 1.99 -6.55
C MET A 100 -1.53 1.30 -5.86
N ASP A 101 -0.93 0.28 -6.49
CA ASP A 101 0.20 -0.45 -5.91
C ASP A 101 1.44 0.45 -5.78
N GLU A 102 1.76 1.27 -6.78
CA GLU A 102 2.82 2.29 -6.71
C GLU A 102 2.57 3.29 -5.58
N LYS A 103 1.33 3.76 -5.42
CA LYS A 103 0.94 4.67 -4.34
C LYS A 103 1.10 4.01 -2.96
N ILE A 104 0.70 2.76 -2.80
CA ILE A 104 0.84 2.03 -1.52
C ILE A 104 2.31 1.94 -1.12
N VAL A 105 3.20 1.58 -2.05
CA VAL A 105 4.64 1.50 -1.78
C VAL A 105 5.17 2.87 -1.36
N ALA A 106 4.85 3.93 -2.12
CA ALA A 106 5.31 5.28 -1.80
C ALA A 106 4.83 5.76 -0.42
N GLU A 107 3.57 5.49 -0.05
CA GLU A 107 3.06 5.83 1.28
C GLU A 107 3.75 5.03 2.40
N MET A 108 4.07 3.76 2.16
CA MET A 108 4.80 2.94 3.13
C MET A 108 6.24 3.39 3.31
N ASP A 109 6.94 3.72 2.22
CA ASP A 109 8.29 4.28 2.28
C ASP A 109 8.30 5.60 3.06
N GLN A 110 7.32 6.48 2.81
CA GLN A 110 7.18 7.70 3.58
C GLN A 110 6.92 7.43 5.06
N LYS A 111 6.12 6.41 5.42
CA LYS A 111 5.88 6.03 6.81
C LYS A 111 7.16 5.54 7.49
N VAL A 112 7.99 4.75 6.80
CA VAL A 112 9.30 4.34 7.31
C VAL A 112 10.18 5.56 7.58
N LEU A 113 10.24 6.52 6.65
CA LEU A 113 10.99 7.77 6.85
C LEU A 113 10.48 8.56 8.06
N ASP A 114 9.15 8.73 8.19
CA ASP A 114 8.54 9.47 9.31
C ASP A 114 8.84 8.80 10.67
N GLN A 115 8.76 7.47 10.72
CA GLN A 115 9.06 6.68 11.92
C GLN A 115 10.54 6.79 12.31
N GLN A 116 11.46 6.62 11.35
CA GLN A 116 12.90 6.78 11.61
C GLN A 116 13.22 8.18 12.14
N ASN A 117 12.67 9.24 11.53
CA ASN A 117 12.83 10.60 12.02
C ASN A 117 12.30 10.81 13.44
N THR A 118 11.15 10.21 13.76
CA THR A 118 10.57 10.29 15.11
C THR A 118 11.46 9.59 16.14
N LEU A 119 11.97 8.39 15.82
CA LEU A 119 12.84 7.62 16.70
C LEU A 119 14.20 8.30 16.93
N GLU A 120 14.78 8.91 15.90
CA GLU A 120 16.02 9.68 16.04
C GLU A 120 15.80 10.90 16.96
N LYS A 121 14.72 11.66 16.75
CA LYS A 121 14.39 12.82 17.59
C LYS A 121 14.06 12.45 19.03
N ALA A 122 13.50 11.27 19.25
CA ALA A 122 13.26 10.71 20.58
C ALA A 122 14.56 10.32 21.30
N GLY A 123 15.71 10.35 20.62
CA GLY A 123 17.01 10.06 21.22
C GLY A 123 17.19 8.58 21.56
N VAL A 124 16.58 7.67 20.79
CA VAL A 124 16.71 6.23 21.02
C VAL A 124 18.20 5.85 20.97
N PRO A 125 18.79 5.33 22.07
CA PRO A 125 20.23 5.09 22.13
C PRO A 125 20.70 4.14 21.04
N GLY A 126 21.68 4.58 20.24
CA GLY A 126 22.27 3.79 19.16
C GLY A 126 21.42 3.71 17.88
N PHE A 127 20.27 4.41 17.82
CA PHE A 127 19.48 4.54 16.61
C PHE A 127 20.06 5.63 15.69
N TYR A 128 20.09 5.35 14.39
CA TYR A 128 20.46 6.31 13.36
C TYR A 128 19.59 6.09 12.13
N ILE A 129 19.22 7.17 11.45
CA ILE A 129 18.44 7.08 10.22
C ILE A 129 19.27 6.36 9.14
N THR A 130 18.62 5.43 8.45
CA THR A 130 19.15 4.78 7.27
C THR A 130 18.36 5.21 6.05
N SER A 131 19.07 5.44 4.93
CA SER A 131 18.45 5.66 3.63
C SER A 131 18.81 4.50 2.71
N ILE A 132 17.81 3.99 2.01
CA ILE A 132 18.05 3.07 0.90
C ILE A 132 18.47 3.97 -0.26
N THR A 133 19.76 4.02 -0.57
CA THR A 133 20.24 4.72 -1.77
C THR A 133 19.69 3.96 -2.97
N GLN A 134 18.82 4.59 -3.78
CA GLN A 134 18.45 4.07 -5.09
C GLN A 134 19.56 4.31 -6.11
#